data_AF-A0A3A4KQY8-F1
#
_entry.id   AF-A0A3A4KQY8-F1
#
_cell.length_a   1.000
_cell.length_b   1.000
_cell.length_c   1.000
_cell.angle_alpha   90.00
_cell.angle_beta   90.00
_cell.angle_gamma   90.00
#
_symmetry.space_group_name_H-M   'P 1'
#
loop_
_entity.id
_entity.type
_entity.pdbx_description
1 polymer ?
#
loop_
_entity_poly.entity_id
_entity_poly.type
_entity_poly.pdbx_seq_one_letter_code
_entity_poly.pdbx_strand_id
1 'polypeptide(L)'
;MFENLANSYGAGQAKSSLSANGLGKQRIRPSGMGRPRKKKSERIFYLSEWMDRLRVKPVDLARGIKVTETYVSEMRSRRKGQPSPDVLLDISEFLGLSVNDLFTKPPDRGTIEAAQALNPREIAALGRLIERIDRRGGK
;
A
#
# COMPACT_ATOMS: atom_id res chain seq x y z
N MET A 1 47.02 45.93 18.01
CA MET A 1 46.14 46.75 18.86
C MET A 1 45.45 47.75 17.94
N PHE A 2 44.16 47.55 17.67
CA PHE A 2 43.32 48.52 16.96
C PHE A 2 42.00 48.61 17.73
N GLU A 3 41.73 49.81 18.22
CA GLU A 3 40.52 50.19 18.93
C GLU A 3 39.37 50.53 17.97
N ASN A 4 38.16 50.46 18.53
CA ASN A 4 37.02 51.34 18.27
C ASN A 4 36.43 51.41 16.85
N LEU A 5 35.23 50.85 16.69
CA LEU A 5 34.22 51.41 15.79
C LEU A 5 32.82 51.31 16.39
N ALA A 6 32.17 52.46 16.39
CA ALA A 6 31.00 52.86 17.15
C ALA A 6 29.70 52.17 16.74
N ASN A 7 28.86 51.90 17.73
CA ASN A 7 27.41 51.76 17.59
C ASN A 7 26.80 53.11 17.22
N SER A 8 26.11 53.21 16.07
CA SER A 8 25.22 54.34 15.79
C SER A 8 23.76 53.89 15.85
N TYR A 9 23.06 54.37 16.88
CA TYR A 9 21.61 54.43 16.93
C TYR A 9 21.09 55.51 15.98
N GLY A 10 20.08 55.19 15.17
CA GLY A 10 19.35 56.14 14.34
C GLY A 10 17.86 55.85 14.38
N ALA A 11 17.16 56.49 15.31
CA ALA A 11 15.70 56.56 15.37
C ALA A 11 15.19 57.62 14.37
N GLY A 12 14.11 57.33 13.64
CA GLY A 12 13.53 58.26 12.66
C GLY A 12 12.10 57.93 12.24
N GLN A 13 11.14 58.40 13.06
CA GLN A 13 9.80 58.95 12.75
C GLN A 13 8.89 58.32 11.67
N ALA A 14 7.89 57.58 12.16
CA ALA A 14 6.44 57.89 12.20
C ALA A 14 5.73 58.74 11.09
N LYS A 15 4.57 58.17 10.67
CA LYS A 15 3.28 58.76 10.25
C LYS A 15 3.12 59.26 8.80
N SER A 16 2.25 58.60 8.03
CA SER A 16 0.88 59.11 7.80
C SER A 16 0.03 58.15 6.96
N SER A 17 -1.22 58.05 7.39
CA SER A 17 -2.36 57.30 6.92
C SER A 17 -2.86 57.71 5.53
N LEU A 18 -3.17 56.72 4.68
CA LEU A 18 -4.18 56.84 3.63
C LEU A 18 -5.08 55.60 3.66
N SER A 19 -6.30 55.86 4.10
CA SER A 19 -7.47 54.98 4.06
C SER A 19 -7.90 54.73 2.62
N ALA A 20 -8.18 53.48 2.29
CA ALA A 20 -8.98 53.09 1.12
C ALA A 20 -10.01 52.03 1.55
N ASN A 21 -10.97 52.46 2.36
CA ASN A 21 -12.24 51.74 2.49
C ASN A 21 -13.06 51.99 1.23
N GLY A 22 -13.30 50.95 0.44
CA GLY A 22 -14.34 50.97 -0.59
C GLY A 22 -13.97 50.18 -1.84
N LEU A 23 -14.33 48.91 -1.87
CA LEU A 23 -15.01 48.27 -3.00
C LEU A 23 -15.16 46.78 -2.68
N GLY A 24 -16.38 46.42 -2.28
CA GLY A 24 -16.79 45.04 -2.18
C GLY A 24 -16.66 44.34 -3.52
N LYS A 25 -16.02 43.17 -3.51
CA LYS A 25 -16.32 42.10 -4.46
C LYS A 25 -16.38 40.79 -3.70
N GLN A 26 -17.64 40.39 -3.49
CA GLN A 26 -18.14 39.05 -3.29
C GLN A 26 -17.08 37.98 -3.00
N ARG A 27 -17.12 37.49 -1.76
CA ARG A 27 -16.63 36.16 -1.41
C ARG A 27 -17.34 35.14 -2.31
N ILE A 28 -16.76 34.81 -3.45
CA ILE A 28 -17.06 33.56 -4.14
C ILE A 28 -16.54 32.48 -3.22
N ARG A 29 -17.41 31.98 -2.32
CA ARG A 29 -17.19 30.68 -1.70
C ARG A 29 -17.23 29.71 -2.88
N PRO A 30 -16.15 29.00 -3.23
CA PRO A 30 -16.29 27.89 -4.14
C PRO A 30 -17.19 26.88 -3.44
N SER A 31 -18.48 26.91 -3.80
CA SER A 31 -19.46 25.88 -3.51
C SER A 31 -19.13 24.67 -4.39
N GLY A 32 -17.91 24.14 -4.23
CA GLY A 32 -17.61 22.77 -4.56
C GLY A 32 -18.00 21.97 -3.34
N MET A 33 -19.22 21.43 -3.32
CA MET A 33 -19.49 20.21 -2.55
C MET A 33 -18.43 19.20 -2.98
N GLY A 34 -17.35 19.13 -2.22
CA GLY A 34 -16.35 18.08 -2.35
C GLY A 34 -17.11 16.80 -2.08
N ARG A 35 -17.52 16.11 -3.16
CA ARG A 35 -18.05 14.75 -3.05
C ARG A 35 -17.09 14.02 -2.12
N PRO A 36 -17.55 13.39 -1.03
CA PRO A 36 -16.67 12.64 -0.16
C PRO A 36 -15.93 11.67 -1.07
N ARG A 37 -14.63 11.86 -1.25
CA ARG A 37 -13.79 10.88 -1.94
C ARG A 37 -14.01 9.62 -1.15
N LYS A 38 -14.77 8.67 -1.72
CA LYS A 38 -14.95 7.35 -1.13
C LYS A 38 -13.55 6.88 -0.79
N LYS A 39 -13.23 6.77 0.51
CA LYS A 39 -11.93 6.30 0.96
C LYS A 39 -11.77 4.94 0.28
N LYS A 40 -10.90 4.88 -0.73
CA LYS A 40 -10.62 3.65 -1.46
C LYS A 40 -10.17 2.69 -0.38
N SER A 41 -10.97 1.66 -0.08
CA SER A 41 -10.60 0.65 0.91
C SER A 41 -9.26 0.10 0.45
N GLU A 42 -8.19 0.44 1.18
CA GLU A 42 -6.87 -0.04 0.85
C GLU A 42 -6.91 -1.56 0.98
N ARG A 43 -6.73 -2.25 -0.15
CA ARG A 43 -6.79 -3.71 -0.16
C ARG A 43 -5.61 -4.20 0.66
N ILE A 44 -5.89 -5.00 1.68
CA ILE A 44 -4.89 -5.51 2.60
C ILE A 44 -3.99 -6.49 1.83
N PHE A 45 -2.69 -6.19 1.76
CA PHE A 45 -1.68 -7.03 1.13
C PHE A 45 -1.06 -7.97 2.16
N TYR A 46 -1.17 -9.29 1.99
CA TYR A 46 -0.80 -10.33 2.98
C TYR A 46 0.54 -11.00 2.69
N LEU A 47 1.53 -10.24 2.22
CA LEU A 47 2.83 -10.81 1.81
C LEU A 47 3.57 -11.49 2.96
N SER A 48 3.59 -10.87 4.15
CA SER A 48 4.23 -11.47 5.34
C SER A 48 3.69 -12.84 5.65
N GLU A 49 2.37 -12.95 5.67
CA GLU A 49 1.66 -14.16 6.04
C GLU A 49 1.89 -15.24 4.98
N TRP A 50 1.87 -14.90 3.69
CA TRP A 50 2.17 -15.84 2.61
C TRP A 50 3.61 -16.35 2.66
N MET A 51 4.59 -15.46 2.86
CA MET A 51 6.00 -15.86 2.97
C MET A 51 6.24 -16.80 4.15
N ASP A 52 5.66 -16.49 5.31
CA ASP A 52 5.78 -17.33 6.51
C ASP A 52 5.14 -18.73 6.28
N ARG A 53 4.03 -18.78 5.53
CA ARG A 53 3.31 -20.04 5.20
C ARG A 53 4.09 -20.91 4.22
N LEU A 54 4.67 -20.29 3.20
CA LEU A 54 5.46 -20.97 2.16
C LEU A 54 6.92 -21.17 2.58
N ARG A 55 7.30 -20.74 3.79
CA ARG A 55 8.68 -20.79 4.34
C ARG A 55 9.71 -20.11 3.43
N VAL A 56 9.30 -19.05 2.74
CA VAL A 56 10.16 -18.27 1.85
C VAL A 56 10.89 -17.20 2.66
N LYS A 57 12.22 -17.16 2.57
CA LYS A 57 13.00 -16.11 3.24
C LYS A 57 12.95 -14.81 2.42
N PRO A 58 13.00 -13.63 3.07
CA PRO A 58 13.06 -12.34 2.38
C PRO A 58 14.20 -12.24 1.36
N VAL A 59 15.37 -12.78 1.69
CA VAL A 59 16.53 -12.77 0.78
C VAL A 59 16.28 -13.58 -0.50
N ASP A 60 15.55 -14.69 -0.39
CA ASP A 60 15.27 -15.58 -1.53
C ASP A 60 14.27 -14.92 -2.47
N LEU A 61 13.21 -14.33 -1.91
CA LEU A 61 12.23 -13.55 -2.68
C LEU A 61 12.90 -12.36 -3.37
N ALA A 62 13.71 -11.59 -2.65
CA ALA A 62 14.41 -10.42 -3.18
C ALA A 62 15.29 -10.77 -4.38
N ARG A 63 16.06 -11.87 -4.28
CA ARG A 63 16.87 -12.39 -5.38
C ARG A 63 16.02 -12.88 -6.55
N GLY A 64 14.93 -13.58 -6.27
CA GLY A 64 14.02 -14.12 -7.27
C GLY A 64 13.39 -13.05 -8.16
N ILE A 65 12.92 -11.95 -7.55
CA ILE A 65 12.25 -10.86 -8.26
C ILE A 65 13.18 -9.68 -8.59
N LYS A 66 14.50 -9.85 -8.39
CA LYS A 66 15.55 -8.85 -8.70
C LYS A 66 15.34 -7.49 -8.02
N VAL A 67 14.91 -7.48 -6.76
CA VAL A 67 14.79 -6.27 -5.92
C VAL A 67 15.72 -6.34 -4.71
N THR A 68 15.82 -5.24 -3.95
CA THR A 68 16.63 -5.23 -2.71
C THR A 68 15.90 -5.94 -1.56
N GLU A 69 16.65 -6.57 -0.66
CA GLU A 69 16.07 -7.17 0.55
C GLU A 69 15.36 -6.12 1.42
N THR A 70 15.91 -4.91 1.50
CA THR A 70 15.28 -3.77 2.17
C THR A 70 13.89 -3.49 1.62
N TYR A 71 13.74 -3.51 0.29
CA TYR A 71 12.46 -3.31 -0.37
C TYR A 71 11.43 -4.37 0.03
N VAL A 72 11.83 -5.65 0.07
CA VAL A 72 10.98 -6.75 0.55
C VAL A 72 10.61 -6.58 2.03
N SER A 73 11.56 -6.19 2.87
CA SER A 73 11.32 -5.95 4.29
C SER A 73 10.32 -4.81 4.55
N GLU A 74 10.41 -3.72 3.78
CA GLU A 74 9.45 -2.61 3.82
C GLU A 74 8.04 -3.02 3.37
N MET A 75 7.93 -3.86 2.34
CA MET A 75 6.64 -4.42 1.91
C MET A 75 6.06 -5.36 2.97
N ARG A 76 6.89 -6.24 3.55
CA ARG A 76 6.50 -7.19 4.59
C ARG A 76 5.97 -6.48 5.83
N SER A 77 6.61 -5.38 6.23
CA SER A 77 6.19 -4.56 7.37
C SER A 77 5.02 -3.63 7.06
N ARG A 78 4.47 -3.65 5.83
CA ARG A 78 3.40 -2.76 5.34
C ARG A 78 3.76 -1.27 5.48
N ARG A 79 5.05 -0.95 5.59
CA ARG A 79 5.55 0.43 5.67
C ARG A 79 5.63 1.05 4.29
N LYS A 80 5.90 0.23 3.27
CA LYS A 80 5.76 0.64 1.89
C LYS A 80 4.30 0.60 1.48
N GLY A 81 3.90 1.56 0.66
CA GLY A 81 2.62 1.50 -0.05
C GLY A 81 2.53 0.27 -0.97
N GLN A 82 1.39 0.14 -1.64
CA GLN A 82 1.15 -0.97 -2.56
C GLN A 82 2.26 -1.03 -3.64
N PRO A 83 2.92 -2.19 -3.83
CA PRO A 83 3.97 -2.33 -4.84
C PRO A 83 3.44 -2.08 -6.25
N SER A 84 4.34 -1.80 -7.19
CA SER A 84 3.96 -1.64 -8.60
C SER A 84 3.34 -2.92 -9.15
N PRO A 85 2.49 -2.83 -10.18
CA PRO A 85 1.89 -4.00 -10.82
C PRO A 85 2.93 -5.03 -11.29
N ASP A 86 4.06 -4.60 -11.83
CA ASP A 86 5.13 -5.49 -12.30
C ASP A 86 5.72 -6.29 -11.12
N VAL A 87 5.99 -5.62 -10.00
CA VAL A 87 6.48 -6.29 -8.79
C VAL A 87 5.44 -7.25 -8.21
N LEU A 88 4.15 -6.92 -8.28
CA LEU A 88 3.09 -7.85 -7.87
C LEU A 88 3.05 -9.11 -8.72
N LEU A 89 3.24 -8.98 -10.03
CA LEU A 89 3.32 -10.10 -10.96
C LEU A 89 4.53 -10.96 -10.63
N ASP A 90 5.72 -10.37 -10.49
CA ASP A 90 6.94 -11.10 -10.16
C ASP A 90 6.83 -11.85 -8.82
N ILE A 91 6.23 -11.22 -7.80
CA ILE A 91 5.97 -11.88 -6.50
C ILE A 91 5.01 -13.05 -6.67
N SER A 92 3.92 -12.85 -7.43
CA SER A 92 2.91 -13.90 -7.64
C SER A 92 3.48 -15.11 -8.37
N GLU A 93 4.30 -14.87 -9.40
CA GLU A 93 5.00 -15.91 -10.16
C GLU A 93 6.01 -16.64 -9.28
N PHE A 94 6.84 -15.92 -8.53
CA PHE A 94 7.83 -16.52 -7.63
C PHE A 94 7.19 -17.40 -6.56
N LEU A 95 6.05 -16.99 -6.00
CA LEU A 95 5.34 -17.74 -4.96
C LEU A 95 4.40 -18.82 -5.52
N GLY A 96 4.18 -18.87 -6.84
CA GLY A 96 3.22 -19.78 -7.47
C GLY A 96 1.77 -19.50 -7.08
N LEU A 97 1.43 -18.22 -6.86
CA LEU A 97 0.09 -17.76 -6.47
C LEU A 97 -0.49 -16.85 -7.55
N SER A 98 -1.81 -16.64 -7.55
CA SER A 98 -2.38 -15.55 -8.33
C SER A 98 -2.14 -14.20 -7.62
N VAL A 99 -2.12 -13.11 -8.38
CA VAL A 99 -2.04 -11.76 -7.80
C VAL A 99 -3.18 -11.50 -6.80
N ASN A 100 -4.37 -12.05 -7.05
CA ASN A 100 -5.51 -11.90 -6.15
C ASN A 100 -5.28 -12.61 -4.80
N ASP A 101 -4.58 -13.75 -4.80
CA ASP A 101 -4.30 -14.51 -3.59
C ASP A 101 -3.45 -13.70 -2.59
N LEU A 102 -2.56 -12.84 -3.11
CA LEU A 102 -1.74 -11.94 -2.28
C LEU A 102 -2.56 -10.91 -1.49
N PHE A 103 -3.82 -10.68 -1.88
CA PHE A 103 -4.77 -9.79 -1.17
C PHE A 103 -5.80 -10.56 -0.35
N THR A 104 -5.70 -11.89 -0.30
CA THR A 104 -6.47 -12.74 0.59
C THR A 104 -5.59 -13.28 1.70
N LYS A 105 -6.19 -13.44 2.88
CA LYS A 105 -5.50 -14.05 4.02
C LYS A 105 -5.15 -15.50 3.65
N PRO A 106 -3.91 -15.95 3.82
CA PRO A 106 -3.55 -17.33 3.54
C PRO A 106 -4.33 -18.29 4.44
N PRO A 107 -4.64 -19.50 3.95
CA PRO A 107 -5.24 -20.54 4.76
C PRO A 107 -4.32 -20.91 5.94
N ASP A 108 -4.92 -21.56 6.93
CA ASP A 108 -4.16 -22.07 8.06
C ASP A 108 -3.15 -23.15 7.60
N ARG A 109 -2.16 -23.40 8.45
CA ARG A 109 -1.01 -24.22 8.09
C ARG A 109 -1.42 -25.69 7.91
N GLY A 110 -2.36 -26.15 8.72
CA GLY A 110 -2.90 -27.49 8.60
C GLY A 110 -3.58 -27.71 7.25
N THR A 111 -4.34 -26.72 6.77
CA THR A 111 -4.95 -26.78 5.43
C THR A 111 -3.92 -26.83 4.30
N ILE A 112 -2.84 -26.06 4.37
CA ILE A 112 -1.78 -26.09 3.34
C ILE A 112 -1.05 -27.44 3.34
N GLU A 113 -0.66 -27.94 4.51
CA GLU A 113 0.02 -29.23 4.64
C GLU A 113 -0.90 -30.38 4.20
N ALA A 114 -2.18 -30.33 4.56
CA ALA A 114 -3.18 -31.29 4.08
C ALA A 114 -3.32 -31.25 2.56
N ALA A 115 -3.37 -30.06 1.95
CA ALA A 115 -3.45 -29.91 0.50
C ALA A 115 -2.19 -30.45 -0.21
N GLN A 116 -1.00 -30.26 0.37
CA GLN A 116 0.25 -30.80 -0.16
C GLN A 116 0.34 -32.32 -0.05
N ALA A 117 -0.33 -32.91 0.95
CA ALA A 117 -0.39 -34.35 1.13
C ALA A 117 -1.39 -35.05 0.18
N LEU A 118 -2.23 -34.30 -0.53
CA LEU A 118 -3.22 -34.88 -1.45
C LEU A 118 -2.55 -35.48 -2.68
N ASN A 119 -2.96 -36.69 -3.01
CA ASN A 119 -2.55 -37.33 -4.25
C ASN A 119 -3.35 -36.78 -5.45
N PRO A 120 -2.82 -36.87 -6.68
CA PRO A 120 -3.51 -36.36 -7.87
C PRO A 120 -4.94 -36.87 -8.06
N ARG A 121 -5.22 -38.11 -7.64
CA ARG A 121 -6.56 -38.71 -7.68
C ARG A 121 -7.55 -38.01 -6.76
N GLU A 122 -7.09 -37.61 -5.58
CA GLU A 122 -7.91 -36.93 -4.56
C GLU A 122 -8.19 -35.50 -4.99
N ILE A 123 -7.19 -34.82 -5.56
CA ILE A 123 -7.34 -33.49 -6.17
C ILE A 123 -8.38 -33.53 -7.29
N ALA A 124 -8.31 -34.52 -8.19
CA ALA A 124 -9.29 -34.67 -9.26
C ALA A 124 -10.71 -34.97 -8.73
N ALA A 125 -10.82 -35.72 -7.62
CA ALA A 125 -12.11 -35.98 -6.98
C ALA A 125 -12.70 -34.70 -6.36
N LEU A 126 -11.87 -33.89 -5.69
CA LEU A 126 -12.27 -32.59 -5.14
C LEU A 126 -12.72 -31.63 -6.25
N GLY A 127 -11.99 -31.57 -7.37
CA GLY A 127 -12.39 -30.75 -8.52
C GLY A 127 -13.78 -31.09 -9.04
N ARG A 128 -14.06 -32.40 -9.23
CA ARG A 128 -15.40 -32.87 -9.64
C ARG A 128 -16.49 -32.55 -8.61
N LEU A 129 -16.15 -32.57 -7.32
CA LEU A 129 -17.10 -32.24 -6.25
C LEU A 129 -17.45 -30.74 -6.27
N ILE A 130 -16.45 -29.87 -6.40
CA ILE A 130 -16.62 -28.41 -6.49
C ILE A 130 -17.49 -28.05 -7.69
N GLU A 131 -17.19 -28.59 -8.87
CA GLU A 131 -18.02 -28.36 -10.07
C GLU A 131 -19.48 -28.78 -9.89
N ARG A 132 -19.72 -29.85 -9.12
CA ARG A 132 -21.07 -30.34 -8.84
C ARG A 132 -21.81 -29.41 -7.87
N ILE A 133 -21.10 -28.83 -6.89
CA ILE A 133 -21.67 -27.87 -5.94
C ILE A 133 -22.06 -26.58 -6.65
N ASP A 134 -21.16 -26.06 -7.50
CA ASP A 134 -21.40 -24.81 -8.23
C ASP A 134 -22.63 -24.91 -9.14
N ARG A 135 -22.76 -26.04 -9.85
CA ARG A 135 -23.95 -26.36 -10.67
C ARG A 135 -25.26 -26.49 -9.87
N ARG A 136 -25.21 -26.73 -8.57
CA ARG A 136 -26.41 -26.81 -7.70
C ARG A 136 -26.76 -25.48 -7.04
N GLY A 137 -25.79 -24.58 -6.83
CA GLY A 137 -26.00 -23.29 -6.17
C GLY A 137 -26.47 -22.16 -7.08
N GLY A 138 -26.40 -22.33 -8.41
CA GLY A 138 -26.79 -21.33 -9.40
C GLY A 138 -28.28 -21.31 -9.79
N LYS A 139 -29.20 -21.74 -8.91
CA LYS A 139 -30.66 -21.60 -9.12
C LYS A 139 -31.25 -20.52 -8.23
#